data_AF-A0A382IVH4-F1
#
_entry.id   AF-A0A382IVH4-F1
#
_cell.length_a   1.000
_cell.length_b   1.000
_cell.length_c   1.000
_cell.angle_alpha   90.00
_cell.angle_beta   90.00
_cell.angle_gamma   90.00
#
_symmetry.space_group_name_H-M   'P 1'
#
loop_
_entity.id
_entity.type
_entity.pdbx_description
1 polymer ?
#
loop_
_entity_poly.entity_id
_entity_poly.type
_entity_poly.pdbx_seq_one_letter_code
_entity_poly.pdbx_strand_id
1 'polypeptide(L)'
;MIRPRRKICGISAILLPFLENGDPDWVGFSGHVKRTVAAGLAPAVNMDTGFGNFIDDSTRLKAMELTRAETDDFVAGAFVRDEPGAAFNDAEYSRQMEMIQNHDGTPVIFQSFGLTAQGDEGIVSCYEKLAANTDRLIGFELSEVFAPFGKIYSMDVYRGLLGIDRLIGSKHSSLNREKEWRRLQLRDEIRPEFRVFTGNDLAIDMV
;
A
#
# COMPACT_ATOMS: atom_id res chain seq x y z
N MET A 1 23.54 2.20 2.37
CA MET A 1 24.20 1.48 3.47
C MET A 1 23.82 0.00 3.34
N ILE A 2 24.77 -0.93 3.26
CA ILE A 2 24.48 -2.37 3.12
C ILE A 2 24.43 -2.99 4.52
N ARG A 3 23.37 -3.73 4.84
CA ARG A 3 23.20 -4.43 6.13
C ARG A 3 23.11 -5.95 5.90
N PRO A 4 24.24 -6.67 5.95
CA PRO A 4 24.25 -8.12 5.74
C PRO A 4 23.34 -8.83 6.75
N ARG A 5 22.67 -9.90 6.31
CA ARG A 5 21.83 -10.79 7.16
C ARG A 5 20.64 -10.10 7.83
N ARG A 6 20.14 -9.00 7.27
CA ARG A 6 18.90 -8.37 7.73
C ARG A 6 17.74 -9.37 7.60
N LYS A 7 16.88 -9.45 8.61
CA LYS A 7 15.61 -10.17 8.48
C LYS A 7 14.71 -9.40 7.52
N ILE A 8 14.38 -10.02 6.39
CA ILE A 8 13.49 -9.42 5.38
C ILE A 8 12.05 -9.54 5.87
N CYS A 9 11.30 -8.45 5.75
CA CYS A 9 9.86 -8.44 5.85
C CYS A 9 9.33 -8.16 4.44
N GLY A 10 8.67 -9.15 3.85
CA GLY A 10 8.14 -9.08 2.49
C GLY A 10 6.62 -9.08 2.50
N ILE A 11 6.05 -8.21 1.67
CA ILE A 11 4.64 -8.25 1.29
C ILE A 11 4.56 -8.61 -0.19
N SER A 12 3.62 -9.47 -0.58
CA SER A 12 3.44 -9.89 -1.96
C SER A 12 2.09 -9.39 -2.47
N ALA A 13 2.10 -8.55 -3.50
CA ALA A 13 0.87 -8.13 -4.16
C ALA A 13 0.19 -9.34 -4.82
N ILE A 14 -1.00 -9.66 -4.36
CA ILE A 14 -1.75 -10.85 -4.80
C ILE A 14 -2.71 -10.44 -5.91
N LEU A 15 -2.63 -11.17 -7.03
CA LEU A 15 -3.59 -11.06 -8.13
C LEU A 15 -4.96 -11.62 -7.69
N LEU A 16 -6.02 -10.90 -8.04
CA LEU A 16 -7.39 -11.43 -8.05
C LEU A 16 -7.71 -11.94 -9.47
N PRO A 17 -7.65 -13.26 -9.72
CA PRO A 17 -8.00 -13.82 -11.02
C PRO A 17 -9.50 -13.73 -11.26
N PHE A 18 -9.88 -13.65 -12.54
CA PHE A 18 -11.27 -13.66 -13.00
C PHE A 18 -11.46 -14.82 -13.99
N LEU A 19 -12.63 -15.44 -13.93
CA LEU A 19 -13.08 -16.45 -14.88
C LEU A 19 -13.49 -15.79 -16.20
N GLU A 20 -13.66 -16.58 -17.26
CA GLU A 20 -14.07 -16.08 -18.59
C GLU A 20 -15.42 -15.34 -18.57
N ASN A 21 -16.29 -15.68 -17.62
CA ASN A 21 -17.59 -15.03 -17.44
C ASN A 21 -17.51 -13.69 -16.69
N GLY A 22 -16.32 -13.26 -16.25
CA GLY A 22 -16.10 -12.03 -15.50
C GLY A 22 -16.31 -12.14 -13.99
N ASP A 23 -16.61 -13.33 -13.46
CA ASP A 23 -16.69 -13.54 -12.02
C ASP A 23 -15.28 -13.71 -11.41
N PRO A 24 -15.03 -13.23 -10.18
CA PRO A 24 -13.78 -13.52 -9.49
C PRO A 24 -13.58 -15.02 -9.27
N ASP A 25 -12.40 -15.55 -9.60
CA ASP A 25 -12.00 -16.92 -9.29
C ASP A 25 -11.50 -17.00 -7.83
N TRP A 26 -12.45 -17.20 -6.92
CA TRP A 26 -12.16 -17.30 -5.49
C TRP A 26 -11.33 -18.52 -5.10
N VAL A 27 -11.41 -19.61 -5.87
CA VAL A 27 -10.60 -20.82 -5.62
C VAL A 27 -9.15 -20.55 -5.97
N GLY A 28 -8.91 -19.97 -7.16
CA GLY A 28 -7.60 -19.53 -7.60
C GLY A 28 -6.99 -18.50 -6.66
N PHE A 29 -7.76 -17.48 -6.25
CA PHE A 29 -7.35 -16.47 -5.29
C PHE A 29 -6.92 -17.08 -3.95
N SER A 30 -7.78 -17.91 -3.33
CA SER A 30 -7.48 -18.56 -2.05
C SER A 30 -6.24 -19.46 -2.14
N GLY A 31 -6.08 -20.18 -3.25
CA GLY A 31 -4.88 -20.96 -3.52
C GLY A 31 -3.62 -20.09 -3.62
N HIS A 32 -3.73 -18.89 -4.21
CA HIS A 32 -2.62 -17.94 -4.28
C HIS A 32 -2.24 -17.40 -2.90
N VAL A 33 -3.21 -16.99 -2.08
CA VAL A 33 -3.00 -16.55 -0.69
C VAL A 33 -2.24 -17.62 0.11
N LYS A 34 -2.70 -18.87 0.07
CA LYS A 34 -2.06 -19.99 0.78
C LYS A 34 -0.59 -20.17 0.41
N ARG A 35 -0.27 -20.08 -0.89
CA ARG A 35 1.12 -20.20 -1.37
C ARG A 35 1.97 -19.02 -0.90
N THR A 36 1.42 -17.81 -0.89
CA THR A 36 2.12 -16.61 -0.39
C THR A 36 2.46 -16.75 1.10
N VAL A 37 1.50 -17.16 1.93
CA VAL A 37 1.70 -17.41 3.37
C VAL A 37 2.70 -18.53 3.60
N ALA A 38 2.59 -19.65 2.86
CA ALA A 38 3.53 -20.77 2.95
C ALA A 38 4.97 -20.39 2.56
N ALA A 39 5.15 -19.36 1.72
CA ALA A 39 6.46 -18.80 1.39
C ALA A 39 7.01 -17.82 2.45
N GLY A 40 6.28 -17.57 3.54
CA GLY A 40 6.67 -16.65 4.62
C GLY A 40 6.49 -15.17 4.27
N LEU A 41 5.62 -14.86 3.31
CA LEU A 41 5.31 -13.49 2.89
C LEU A 41 3.89 -13.11 3.35
N ALA A 42 3.70 -11.84 3.71
CA ALA A 42 2.37 -11.32 3.99
C ALA A 42 1.63 -11.01 2.68
N PRO A 43 0.37 -11.46 2.49
CA PRO A 43 -0.46 -11.04 1.37
C PRO A 43 -0.69 -9.52 1.34
N ALA A 44 -0.57 -8.89 0.17
CA ALA A 44 -1.04 -7.55 -0.10
C ALA A 44 -2.20 -7.62 -1.10
N VAL A 45 -3.43 -7.50 -0.61
CA VAL A 45 -4.67 -7.67 -1.39
C VAL A 45 -5.32 -6.33 -1.69
N ASN A 46 -6.29 -6.30 -2.62
CA ASN A 46 -6.94 -5.04 -3.05
C ASN A 46 -5.93 -3.95 -3.50
N MET A 47 -4.75 -4.37 -3.95
CA MET A 47 -3.71 -3.51 -4.53
C MET A 47 -3.92 -3.37 -6.04
N ASP A 48 -3.04 -2.63 -6.72
CA ASP A 48 -3.01 -2.47 -8.17
C ASP A 48 -3.01 -3.82 -8.92
N THR A 49 -2.17 -4.76 -8.47
CA THR A 49 -2.10 -6.13 -9.02
C THR A 49 -3.41 -6.91 -8.88
N GLY A 50 -4.20 -6.63 -7.84
CA GLY A 50 -5.50 -7.25 -7.60
C GLY A 50 -6.68 -6.46 -8.14
N PHE A 51 -6.44 -5.48 -9.02
CA PHE A 51 -7.44 -4.59 -9.59
C PHE A 51 -8.22 -3.77 -8.53
N GLY A 52 -7.59 -3.46 -7.39
CA GLY A 52 -8.25 -2.82 -6.25
C GLY A 52 -9.02 -1.56 -6.59
N ASN A 53 -8.57 -0.77 -7.57
CA ASN A 53 -9.23 0.44 -8.04
C ASN A 53 -10.41 0.19 -9.01
N PHE A 54 -10.55 -1.01 -9.56
CA PHE A 54 -11.58 -1.39 -10.54
C PHE A 54 -12.70 -2.25 -9.94
N ILE A 55 -12.46 -2.95 -8.85
CA ILE A 55 -13.46 -3.79 -8.17
C ILE A 55 -14.33 -3.00 -7.18
N ASP A 56 -15.48 -3.57 -6.82
CA ASP A 56 -16.40 -2.99 -5.85
C ASP A 56 -16.07 -3.39 -4.40
N ASP A 57 -16.76 -2.78 -3.44
CA ASP A 57 -16.54 -3.07 -2.02
C ASP A 57 -16.86 -4.51 -1.64
N SER A 58 -17.87 -5.12 -2.28
CA SER A 58 -18.25 -6.50 -1.99
C SER A 58 -17.14 -7.49 -2.36
N THR A 59 -16.48 -7.26 -3.50
CA THR A 59 -15.32 -8.03 -3.96
C THR A 59 -14.11 -7.78 -3.06
N ARG A 60 -13.83 -6.51 -2.69
CA ARG A 60 -12.72 -6.17 -1.78
C ARG A 60 -12.88 -6.85 -0.43
N LEU A 61 -14.08 -6.81 0.13
CA LEU A 61 -14.42 -7.45 1.40
C LEU A 61 -14.22 -8.96 1.30
N LYS A 62 -14.72 -9.59 0.24
CA LYS A 62 -14.56 -11.05 0.06
C LYS A 62 -13.10 -11.49 -0.05
N ALA A 63 -12.27 -10.71 -0.75
CA ALA A 63 -10.84 -10.97 -0.83
C ALA A 63 -10.17 -10.89 0.55
N MET A 64 -10.57 -9.93 1.39
CA MET A 64 -10.04 -9.80 2.77
C MET A 64 -10.53 -10.93 3.68
N GLU A 65 -11.81 -11.33 3.63
CA GLU A 65 -12.32 -12.47 4.38
C GLU A 65 -11.53 -13.75 4.11
N LEU A 66 -11.32 -14.05 2.82
CA LEU A 66 -10.56 -15.24 2.40
C LEU A 66 -9.09 -15.15 2.80
N THR A 67 -8.52 -13.95 2.80
CA THR A 67 -7.13 -13.74 3.26
C THR A 67 -7.01 -13.93 4.76
N ARG A 68 -7.95 -13.35 5.51
CA ARG A 68 -8.01 -13.40 6.97
C ARG A 68 -8.21 -14.81 7.50
N ALA A 69 -8.95 -15.65 6.77
CA ALA A 69 -9.11 -17.06 7.10
C ALA A 69 -7.78 -17.85 7.06
N GLU A 70 -6.78 -17.35 6.34
CA GLU A 70 -5.50 -18.02 6.15
C GLU A 70 -4.35 -17.40 6.96
N THR A 71 -4.44 -16.11 7.32
CA THR A 71 -3.37 -15.40 8.06
C THR A 71 -3.89 -14.20 8.86
N ASP A 72 -3.22 -13.90 9.98
CA ASP A 72 -3.38 -12.65 10.75
C ASP A 72 -2.45 -11.52 10.23
N ASP A 73 -1.51 -11.83 9.33
CA ASP A 73 -0.54 -10.88 8.79
C ASP A 73 -0.80 -10.65 7.31
N PHE A 74 -1.56 -9.58 7.00
CA PHE A 74 -1.79 -9.11 5.65
C PHE A 74 -2.01 -7.59 5.60
N VAL A 75 -1.86 -7.03 4.40
CA VAL A 75 -2.11 -5.63 4.12
C VAL A 75 -3.15 -5.50 3.00
N ALA A 76 -3.90 -4.41 2.96
CA ALA A 76 -4.88 -4.19 1.91
C ALA A 76 -4.93 -2.73 1.44
N GLY A 77 -5.21 -2.52 0.14
CA GLY A 77 -5.34 -1.19 -0.44
C GLY A 77 -6.62 -0.48 0.01
N ALA A 78 -6.47 0.69 0.63
CA ALA A 78 -7.55 1.64 0.88
C ALA A 78 -7.63 2.62 -0.30
N PHE A 79 -8.62 2.46 -1.18
CA PHE A 79 -8.74 3.21 -2.42
C PHE A 79 -9.97 4.12 -2.43
N VAL A 80 -9.77 5.37 -2.85
CA VAL A 80 -10.85 6.32 -3.11
C VAL A 80 -10.96 6.53 -4.61
N ARG A 81 -12.14 6.26 -5.17
CA ARG A 81 -12.43 6.59 -6.56
C ARG A 81 -12.77 8.08 -6.66
N ASP A 82 -11.94 8.83 -7.37
CA ASP A 82 -12.15 10.24 -7.68
C ASP A 82 -11.69 10.58 -9.11
N GLU A 83 -11.79 11.86 -9.46
CA GLU A 83 -11.50 12.41 -10.79
C GLU A 83 -10.51 13.58 -10.66
N PRO A 84 -9.78 13.96 -11.72
CA PRO A 84 -8.91 15.14 -11.71
C PRO A 84 -9.65 16.40 -11.23
N GLY A 85 -9.07 17.11 -10.26
CA GLY A 85 -9.66 18.31 -9.66
C GLY A 85 -10.60 18.04 -8.47
N ALA A 86 -10.84 16.77 -8.12
CA ALA A 86 -11.54 16.43 -6.88
C ALA A 86 -10.79 16.93 -5.63
N ALA A 87 -11.54 17.29 -4.59
CA ALA A 87 -10.96 17.58 -3.29
C ALA A 87 -10.51 16.29 -2.60
N PHE A 88 -9.58 16.41 -1.64
CA PHE A 88 -9.22 15.29 -0.77
C PHE A 88 -10.44 14.82 0.03
N ASN A 89 -10.74 13.52 -0.05
CA ASN A 89 -11.89 12.90 0.59
C ASN A 89 -11.43 12.00 1.76
N ASP A 90 -11.17 12.62 2.90
CA ASP A 90 -10.75 11.95 4.14
C ASP A 90 -11.80 10.99 4.69
N ALA A 91 -13.09 11.32 4.54
CA ALA A 91 -14.19 10.48 4.97
C ALA A 91 -14.21 9.12 4.23
N GLU A 92 -14.04 9.13 2.91
CA GLU A 92 -14.03 7.88 2.13
C GLU A 92 -12.75 7.06 2.40
N TYR A 93 -11.58 7.70 2.53
CA TYR A 93 -10.39 6.97 2.98
C TYR A 93 -10.61 6.33 4.35
N SER A 94 -11.21 7.05 5.29
CA SER A 94 -11.51 6.53 6.64
C SER A 94 -12.43 5.32 6.57
N ARG A 95 -13.48 5.35 5.74
CA ARG A 95 -14.39 4.23 5.53
C ARG A 95 -13.68 3.00 4.94
N GLN A 96 -12.81 3.20 3.95
CA GLN A 96 -12.02 2.12 3.34
C GLN A 96 -11.03 1.53 4.35
N MET A 97 -10.35 2.37 5.13
CA MET A 97 -9.45 1.95 6.20
C MET A 97 -10.17 1.19 7.31
N GLU A 98 -11.37 1.62 7.70
CA GLU A 98 -12.22 0.92 8.67
C GLU A 98 -12.62 -0.46 8.16
N MET A 99 -13.03 -0.58 6.89
CA MET A 99 -13.35 -1.87 6.27
C MET A 99 -12.17 -2.86 6.36
N ILE A 100 -10.94 -2.38 6.15
CA ILE A 100 -9.71 -3.18 6.24
C ILE A 100 -9.41 -3.57 7.70
N GLN A 101 -9.48 -2.61 8.63
CA GLN A 101 -9.21 -2.82 10.05
C GLN A 101 -10.21 -3.78 10.70
N ASN A 102 -11.48 -3.74 10.29
CA ASN A 102 -12.51 -4.68 10.75
C ASN A 102 -12.24 -6.13 10.32
N HIS A 103 -11.26 -6.36 9.44
CA HIS A 103 -10.76 -7.67 9.05
C HIS A 103 -9.31 -7.90 9.52
N ASP A 104 -8.83 -7.16 10.53
CA ASP A 104 -7.46 -7.20 11.08
C ASP A 104 -6.33 -6.86 10.08
N GLY A 105 -6.68 -6.34 8.90
CA GLY A 105 -5.69 -5.95 7.89
C GLY A 105 -5.00 -4.64 8.22
N THR A 106 -3.78 -4.45 7.72
CA THR A 106 -3.13 -3.12 7.75
C THR A 106 -3.48 -2.33 6.48
N PRO A 107 -4.07 -1.12 6.59
CA PRO A 107 -4.35 -0.29 5.43
C PRO A 107 -3.09 0.20 4.72
N VAL A 108 -3.08 0.08 3.39
CA VAL A 108 -2.14 0.72 2.49
C VAL A 108 -2.87 1.84 1.75
N ILE A 109 -2.45 3.09 1.91
CA ILE A 109 -3.14 4.24 1.31
C ILE A 109 -2.90 4.23 -0.20
N PHE A 110 -3.90 3.77 -0.96
CA PHE A 110 -3.84 3.79 -2.42
C PHE A 110 -4.20 5.22 -2.87
N GLN A 111 -3.25 5.88 -3.52
CA GLN A 111 -3.36 7.27 -3.96
C GLN A 111 -4.64 7.53 -4.76
N SER A 112 -5.11 8.78 -4.69
CA SER A 112 -6.25 9.31 -5.44
C SER A 112 -5.92 10.74 -5.90
N PHE A 113 -6.66 11.28 -6.87
CA PHE A 113 -6.42 12.62 -7.41
C PHE A 113 -6.48 13.69 -6.31
N GLY A 114 -7.48 13.62 -5.43
CA GLY A 114 -7.65 14.58 -4.34
C GLY A 114 -6.49 14.58 -3.34
N LEU A 115 -5.85 13.43 -3.12
CA LEU A 115 -4.66 13.31 -2.27
C LEU A 115 -3.41 13.84 -3.00
N THR A 116 -3.17 13.44 -4.25
CA THR A 116 -1.91 13.75 -4.96
C THR A 116 -1.86 15.15 -5.54
N ALA A 117 -3.02 15.79 -5.73
CA ALA A 117 -3.12 17.20 -6.14
C ALA A 117 -2.72 18.19 -5.03
N GLN A 118 -2.60 17.74 -3.78
CA GLN A 118 -2.14 18.60 -2.69
C GLN A 118 -0.67 19.01 -2.89
N GLY A 119 -0.31 20.18 -2.35
CA GLY A 119 1.09 20.57 -2.15
C GLY A 119 1.76 19.71 -1.07
N ASP A 120 3.07 19.81 -0.96
CA ASP A 120 3.87 18.92 -0.10
C ASP A 120 3.41 18.90 1.37
N GLU A 121 3.22 20.08 1.99
CA GLU A 121 2.68 20.18 3.36
C GLU A 121 1.25 19.62 3.47
N GLY A 122 0.44 19.82 2.42
CA GLY A 122 -0.92 19.32 2.35
C GLY A 122 -0.97 17.79 2.30
N ILE A 123 -0.05 17.15 1.56
CA ILE A 123 0.05 15.68 1.52
C ILE A 123 0.37 15.14 2.92
N VAL A 124 1.35 15.71 3.60
CA VAL A 124 1.72 15.29 4.97
C VAL A 124 0.52 15.47 5.91
N SER A 125 -0.15 16.63 5.85
CA SER A 125 -1.36 16.91 6.65
C SER A 125 -2.50 15.92 6.36
N CYS A 126 -2.65 15.47 5.12
CA CYS A 126 -3.62 14.43 4.77
C CYS A 126 -3.27 13.10 5.43
N TYR A 127 -2.01 12.66 5.37
CA TYR A 127 -1.57 11.44 6.06
C TYR A 127 -1.70 11.53 7.58
N GLU A 128 -1.46 12.70 8.19
CA GLU A 128 -1.67 12.92 9.62
C GLU A 128 -3.15 12.73 10.01
N LYS A 129 -4.08 13.27 9.20
CA LYS A 129 -5.52 13.05 9.39
C LYS A 129 -5.90 11.58 9.30
N LEU A 130 -5.38 10.86 8.29
CA LEU A 130 -5.64 9.43 8.14
C LEU A 130 -5.06 8.63 9.31
N ALA A 131 -3.85 8.97 9.74
CA ALA A 131 -3.18 8.35 10.87
C ALA A 131 -3.94 8.52 12.19
N ALA A 132 -4.69 9.61 12.38
CA ALA A 132 -5.46 9.83 13.61
C ALA A 132 -6.52 8.73 13.90
N ASN A 133 -6.96 8.00 12.88
CA ASN A 133 -8.08 7.04 12.96
C ASN A 133 -7.66 5.56 12.81
N THR A 134 -6.38 5.23 12.94
CA THR A 134 -5.88 3.84 12.85
C THR A 134 -4.69 3.63 13.77
N ASP A 135 -4.43 2.39 14.18
CA ASP A 135 -3.23 2.05 14.93
C ASP A 135 -1.98 2.01 14.03
N ARG A 136 -2.17 1.65 12.77
CA ARG A 136 -1.07 1.52 11.80
C ARG A 136 -1.58 1.69 10.37
N LEU A 137 -0.76 2.30 9.52
CA LEU A 137 -0.99 2.37 8.08
C LEU A 137 0.35 2.37 7.32
N ILE A 138 0.26 2.09 6.03
CA ILE A 138 1.38 2.12 5.09
C ILE A 138 1.08 3.16 4.00
N GLY A 139 2.02 4.04 3.73
CA GLY A 139 1.93 4.98 2.62
C GLY A 139 2.26 4.32 1.29
N PHE A 140 1.78 4.87 0.19
CA PHE A 140 2.11 4.35 -1.14
C PHE A 140 2.50 5.49 -2.08
N GLU A 141 3.69 5.39 -2.67
CA GLU A 141 4.13 6.20 -3.80
C GLU A 141 3.99 5.36 -5.08
N LEU A 142 3.07 5.75 -5.97
CA LEU A 142 2.84 5.08 -7.25
C LEU A 142 3.25 5.99 -8.40
N SER A 143 3.97 5.48 -9.38
CA SER A 143 4.27 6.23 -10.61
C SER A 143 3.03 6.36 -11.51
N GLU A 144 2.93 7.47 -12.24
CA GLU A 144 1.86 7.69 -13.23
C GLU A 144 1.82 6.63 -14.34
N VAL A 145 2.91 5.90 -14.55
CA VAL A 145 2.97 4.74 -15.46
C VAL A 145 1.96 3.65 -15.07
N PHE A 146 1.64 3.52 -13.78
CA PHE A 146 0.70 2.52 -13.28
C PHE A 146 -0.72 3.06 -13.14
N ALA A 147 -0.87 4.31 -12.68
CA ALA A 147 -2.18 4.93 -12.55
C ALA A 147 -2.08 6.46 -12.69
N PRO A 148 -3.03 7.13 -13.37
CA PRO A 148 -2.98 8.56 -13.64
C PRO A 148 -3.04 9.46 -12.39
N PHE A 149 -3.51 8.92 -11.26
CA PHE A 149 -3.54 9.61 -9.97
C PHE A 149 -2.28 9.38 -9.13
N GLY A 150 -1.30 8.63 -9.65
CA GLY A 150 -0.05 8.31 -8.96
C GLY A 150 0.85 9.53 -8.75
N LYS A 151 1.60 9.55 -7.65
CA LYS A 151 2.64 10.54 -7.40
C LYS A 151 3.82 9.93 -6.66
N ILE A 152 5.01 10.17 -7.19
CA ILE A 152 6.26 9.97 -6.45
C ILE A 152 6.54 11.25 -5.67
N TYR A 153 6.58 11.14 -4.34
CA TYR A 153 6.65 12.31 -3.46
C TYR A 153 8.05 12.95 -3.44
N SER A 154 8.13 14.21 -3.01
CA SER A 154 9.41 14.87 -2.76
C SER A 154 10.11 14.24 -1.53
N MET A 155 11.40 14.52 -1.36
CA MET A 155 12.10 14.08 -0.14
C MET A 155 11.60 14.82 1.11
N ASP A 156 11.02 16.02 0.97
CA ASP A 156 10.46 16.77 2.08
C ASP A 156 9.12 16.19 2.54
N VAL A 157 8.25 15.79 1.60
CA VAL A 157 7.05 14.99 1.93
C VAL A 157 7.46 13.70 2.61
N TYR A 158 8.40 12.95 2.04
CA TYR A 158 8.86 11.70 2.63
C TYR A 158 9.43 11.90 4.04
N ARG A 159 10.18 13.00 4.29
CA ARG A 159 10.62 13.39 5.63
C ARG A 159 9.45 13.61 6.58
N GLY A 160 8.43 14.36 6.14
CA GLY A 160 7.21 14.58 6.92
C GLY A 160 6.48 13.28 7.24
N LEU A 161 6.35 12.39 6.26
CA LEU A 161 5.74 11.06 6.44
C LEU A 161 6.49 10.20 7.48
N LEU A 162 7.82 10.24 7.50
CA LEU A 162 8.60 9.55 8.54
C LEU A 162 8.23 10.03 9.95
N GLY A 163 7.87 11.30 10.11
CA GLY A 163 7.44 11.89 11.39
C GLY A 163 6.05 11.48 11.88
N ILE A 164 5.28 10.73 11.09
CA ILE A 164 3.93 10.28 11.48
C ILE A 164 4.04 8.92 12.17
N ASP A 165 3.90 8.88 13.50
CA ASP A 165 4.14 7.68 14.31
C ASP A 165 3.36 6.44 13.85
N ARG A 166 2.09 6.61 13.47
CA ARG A 166 1.24 5.49 13.04
C ARG A 166 1.46 5.08 11.58
N LEU A 167 2.18 5.88 10.79
CA LEU A 167 2.65 5.47 9.47
C LEU A 167 3.89 4.58 9.67
N ILE A 168 3.71 3.27 9.57
CA ILE A 168 4.76 2.29 9.92
C ILE A 168 5.67 1.92 8.75
N GLY A 169 5.31 2.36 7.55
CA GLY A 169 6.10 2.14 6.36
C GLY A 169 5.55 2.84 5.12
N SER A 170 6.29 2.72 4.02
CA SER A 170 5.83 3.14 2.70
C SER A 170 6.23 2.13 1.62
N LYS A 171 5.34 1.90 0.66
CA LYS A 171 5.64 1.22 -0.61
C LYS A 171 6.05 2.25 -1.64
N HIS A 172 7.12 1.97 -2.39
CA HIS A 172 7.66 2.87 -3.41
C HIS A 172 7.74 2.20 -4.78
N SER A 173 6.92 2.64 -5.72
CA SER A 173 6.79 2.11 -7.09
C SER A 173 7.17 3.15 -8.14
N SER A 174 8.38 3.72 -8.04
CA SER A 174 8.89 4.68 -9.04
C SER A 174 9.63 4.04 -10.21
N LEU A 175 9.91 2.73 -10.14
CA LEU A 175 10.81 2.02 -11.06
C LEU A 175 12.23 2.61 -11.12
N ASN A 176 12.66 3.33 -10.07
CA ASN A 176 13.95 4.01 -10.03
C ASN A 176 14.70 3.68 -8.72
N ARG A 177 15.77 2.89 -8.88
CA ARG A 177 16.62 2.43 -7.77
C ARG A 177 17.23 3.57 -6.95
N GLU A 178 17.62 4.66 -7.60
CA GLU A 178 18.22 5.81 -6.91
C GLU A 178 17.22 6.50 -5.99
N LYS A 179 15.97 6.67 -6.45
CA LYS A 179 14.90 7.24 -5.63
C LYS A 179 14.65 6.37 -4.40
N GLU A 180 14.56 5.06 -4.55
CA GLU A 180 14.43 4.09 -3.44
C GLU A 180 15.59 4.19 -2.46
N TRP A 181 16.83 4.30 -2.96
CA TRP A 181 18.02 4.46 -2.12
C TRP A 181 18.00 5.72 -1.26
N ARG A 182 17.56 6.85 -1.83
CA ARG A 182 17.42 8.12 -1.10
C ARG A 182 16.39 8.00 0.04
N ARG A 183 15.29 7.26 -0.17
CA ARG A 183 14.31 6.96 0.89
C ARG A 183 14.94 6.12 2.01
N LEU A 184 15.71 5.09 1.65
CA LEU A 184 16.40 4.25 2.63
C LEU A 184 17.43 5.05 3.45
N GLN A 185 18.20 5.93 2.81
CA GLN A 185 19.17 6.79 3.50
C GLN A 185 18.50 7.70 4.52
N LEU A 186 17.44 8.42 4.12
CA LEU A 186 16.75 9.34 5.03
C LEU A 186 16.03 8.59 6.16
N ARG A 187 15.42 7.44 5.84
CA ARG A 187 14.80 6.57 6.85
C ARG A 187 15.83 6.10 7.87
N ASP A 188 16.98 5.62 7.43
CA ASP A 188 18.05 5.14 8.31
C ASP A 188 18.59 6.25 9.24
N GLU A 189 18.51 7.52 8.83
CA GLU A 189 18.90 8.67 9.64
C GLU A 189 17.83 9.07 10.67
N ILE A 190 16.55 9.13 10.24
CA ILE A 190 15.48 9.73 11.04
C ILE A 190 14.69 8.69 11.84
N ARG A 191 14.35 7.56 11.21
CA ARG A 191 13.41 6.56 11.75
C ARG A 191 13.74 5.13 11.29
N PRO A 192 14.83 4.52 11.81
CA PRO A 192 15.37 3.25 11.31
C PRO A 192 14.39 2.08 11.24
N GLU A 193 13.38 2.07 12.11
CA GLU A 193 12.34 1.04 12.23
C GLU A 193 11.22 1.17 11.18
N PHE A 194 11.05 2.34 10.57
CA PHE A 194 10.06 2.56 9.50
C PHE A 194 10.37 1.67 8.30
N ARG A 195 9.37 0.95 7.78
CA ARG A 195 9.57 -0.01 6.69
C ARG A 195 9.52 0.68 5.33
N VAL A 196 10.50 0.38 4.47
CA VAL A 196 10.46 0.80 3.06
C VAL A 196 10.29 -0.46 2.23
N PHE A 197 9.15 -0.57 1.55
CA PHE A 197 8.83 -1.68 0.66
C PHE A 197 9.11 -1.24 -0.77
N THR A 198 9.95 -1.98 -1.49
CA THR A 198 10.09 -1.78 -2.93
C THR A 198 8.83 -2.29 -3.62
N GLY A 199 8.29 -1.48 -4.52
CA GLY A 199 7.28 -1.90 -5.49
C GLY A 199 7.83 -1.85 -6.91
N ASN A 200 9.15 -2.07 -7.03
CA ASN A 200 9.89 -2.12 -8.27
C ASN A 200 10.45 -3.53 -8.43
N ASP A 201 9.75 -4.38 -9.17
CA ASP A 201 10.14 -5.78 -9.38
C ASP A 201 11.52 -5.92 -10.05
N LEU A 202 11.99 -4.89 -10.76
CA LEU A 202 13.32 -4.83 -11.39
C LEU A 202 14.45 -4.51 -10.39
N ALA A 203 14.12 -4.21 -9.14
CA ALA A 203 15.04 -3.85 -8.08
C ALA A 203 14.94 -4.80 -6.87
N ILE A 204 14.32 -5.97 -7.04
CA ILE A 204 14.18 -6.95 -5.96
C ILE A 204 15.53 -7.46 -5.45
N ASP A 205 16.61 -7.31 -6.21
CA ASP A 205 17.99 -7.61 -5.81
C ASP A 205 18.54 -6.65 -4.73
N MET A 206 17.81 -5.59 -4.37
CA MET A 206 18.23 -4.59 -3.39
C MET A 206 17.91 -4.95 -1.92
N VAL A 207 17.19 -6.05 -1.63
CA VAL A 207 16.73 -6.41 -0.26
C VAL A 207 17.75 -7.12 0.62
#